data_AF-A0AAW5L9P3-F1
#
_entry.id   AF-A0AAW5L9P3-F1
#
_cell.length_a   1.000
_cell.length_b   1.000
_cell.length_c   1.000
_cell.angle_alpha   90.00
_cell.angle_beta   90.00
_cell.angle_gamma   90.00
#
_symmetry.space_group_name_H-M   'P 1'
#
loop_
_entity.id
_entity.type
_entity.pdbx_description
1 polymer ?
#
loop_
_entity_poly.entity_id
_entity_poly.type
_entity_poly.pdbx_seq_one_letter_code
_entity_poly.pdbx_strand_id
1 'polypeptide(L)'
;MIGICIGLSVVLIAFLCIRAFAFQTKKLEQGTYDSYGFYLMTLTVVCVYISDHYLDGNRVQQIIILLSAMFTTGLAVACVGKQLLYDFEHKKLPFQRK
;
A
#
# COMPACT_ATOMS: atom_id res chain seq x y z
N MET A 1 -3.50 -13.08 16.98
CA MET A 1 -2.12 -13.41 16.56
C MET A 1 -1.94 -13.32 15.04
N ILE A 2 -2.80 -13.97 14.24
CA ILE A 2 -2.70 -13.96 12.77
C ILE A 2 -2.74 -12.54 12.16
N GLY A 3 -3.65 -11.68 12.63
CA GLY A 3 -3.73 -10.29 12.13
C GLY A 3 -2.48 -9.44 12.41
N ILE A 4 -1.77 -9.69 13.51
CA ILE A 4 -0.53 -9.00 13.85
C ILE A 4 0.58 -9.43 12.89
N CYS A 5 0.69 -10.73 12.60
CA CYS A 5 1.65 -11.25 11.63
C CYS A 5 1.42 -10.65 10.23
N ILE A 6 0.18 -10.62 9.76
CA ILE A 6 -0.18 -10.02 8.47
C ILE A 6 0.18 -8.53 8.45
N GLY A 7 -0.18 -7.78 9.49
CA GLY A 7 0.16 -6.37 9.62
C GLY A 7 1.67 -6.12 9.57
N LEU A 8 2.46 -6.90 10.31
CA LEU A 8 3.93 -6.81 10.30
C LEU A 8 4.52 -7.16 8.93
N SER A 9 3.96 -8.16 8.24
CA SER A 9 4.39 -8.51 6.87
C SER A 9 4.14 -7.35 5.91
N VAL A 10 2.98 -6.70 5.98
CA VAL A 10 2.67 -5.53 5.13
C VAL A 10 3.61 -4.37 5.42
N VAL A 11 3.90 -4.08 6.70
CA VAL A 11 4.86 -3.03 7.09
C VAL A 11 6.26 -3.35 6.56
N LEU A 12 6.70 -4.60 6.67
CA LEU A 12 8.01 -5.03 6.18
C LEU A 12 8.11 -4.93 4.65
N ILE A 13 7.05 -5.33 3.92
CA ILE A 13 6.97 -5.15 2.47
C ILE A 13 7.02 -3.66 2.13
N ALA A 14 6.24 -2.82 2.81
CA ALA A 14 6.23 -1.39 2.57
C ALA A 14 7.63 -0.76 2.78
N PHE A 15 8.32 -1.14 3.85
CA PHE A 15 9.68 -0.71 4.14
C PHE A 15 10.67 -1.14 3.05
N LEU A 16 10.59 -2.39 2.59
CA LEU A 16 11.42 -2.89 1.49
C LEU A 16 11.13 -2.14 0.20
N CYS A 17 9.86 -1.87 -0.12
CA CYS A 17 9.47 -1.10 -1.30
C CYS A 17 9.97 0.35 -1.22
N ILE A 18 9.90 1.01 -0.07
CA ILE A 18 10.45 2.36 0.11
C ILE A 18 11.96 2.39 -0.19
N ARG A 19 12.70 1.35 0.23
CA ARG A 19 14.14 1.22 -0.03
C ARG A 19 14.48 0.82 -1.46
N ALA A 20 13.71 -0.09 -2.05
CA ALA A 20 14.00 -0.65 -3.37
C ALA A 20 13.61 0.30 -4.51
N PHE A 21 12.51 1.05 -4.35
CA PHE A 21 12.04 1.96 -5.39
C PHE A 21 12.69 3.35 -5.27
N ALA A 22 13.23 3.84 -6.39
CA ALA A 22 13.66 5.23 -6.53
C ALA A 22 12.43 6.13 -6.80
N PHE A 23 11.77 6.59 -5.74
CA PHE A 23 10.64 7.51 -5.91
C PHE A 23 11.12 8.87 -6.41
N GLN A 24 10.40 9.43 -7.38
CA GLN A 24 10.76 10.69 -8.01
C GLN A 24 10.17 11.87 -7.23
N THR A 25 11.03 12.78 -6.78
CA THR A 25 10.64 13.98 -6.00
C THR A 25 9.56 14.81 -6.69
N LYS A 26 9.63 14.99 -8.03
CA LYS A 26 8.60 15.69 -8.82
C LYS A 26 7.19 15.11 -8.64
N LYS A 27 7.08 13.78 -8.59
CA LYS A 27 5.80 13.06 -8.41
C LYS A 27 5.33 13.08 -6.96
N LEU A 28 6.27 13.16 -6.00
CA LEU A 28 5.93 13.41 -4.59
C LEU A 28 5.38 14.83 -4.41
N GLU A 29 6.01 15.82 -5.04
CA GLU A 29 5.59 17.21 -4.92
C GLU A 29 4.17 17.45 -5.42
N GLN A 30 3.78 16.73 -6.47
CA GLN A 30 2.45 16.77 -7.08
C GLN A 30 1.41 15.87 -6.37
N GLY A 31 1.80 15.12 -5.32
CA GLY A 31 0.88 14.22 -4.61
C GLY A 31 0.46 12.98 -5.40
N THR A 32 1.14 12.65 -6.49
CA THR A 32 0.73 11.56 -7.40
C THR A 32 0.88 10.18 -6.75
N TYR A 33 1.84 10.02 -5.83
CA TYR A 33 2.04 8.76 -5.11
C TYR A 33 0.91 8.46 -4.12
N ASP A 34 0.27 9.49 -3.55
CA ASP A 34 -0.92 9.29 -2.73
C ASP A 34 -2.06 8.71 -3.56
N SER A 35 -2.30 9.30 -4.75
CA SER A 35 -3.32 8.83 -5.69
C SER A 35 -3.06 7.39 -6.16
N TYR A 36 -1.80 7.03 -6.42
CA TYR A 36 -1.43 5.64 -6.74
C TYR A 36 -1.64 4.70 -5.55
N GLY A 37 -1.30 5.14 -4.33
CA GLY A 37 -1.55 4.36 -3.12
C GLY A 37 -3.04 4.09 -2.91
N PHE A 38 -3.88 5.11 -3.04
CA PHE A 38 -5.34 4.98 -2.96
C PHE A 38 -5.90 4.06 -4.06
N TYR A 39 -5.47 4.24 -5.31
CA TYR A 39 -5.91 3.39 -6.41
C TYR A 39 -5.56 1.92 -6.17
N LEU A 40 -4.33 1.64 -5.72
CA LEU A 40 -3.89 0.29 -5.39
C LEU A 40 -4.68 -0.30 -4.22
N MET A 41 -4.98 0.48 -3.18
CA MET A 41 -5.84 0.04 -2.07
C MET A 41 -7.24 -0.34 -2.57
N THR A 42 -7.90 0.56 -3.32
CA THR A 42 -9.26 0.30 -3.83
C THR A 42 -9.29 -0.92 -4.76
N LEU A 43 -8.32 -1.03 -5.66
CA LEU A 43 -8.20 -2.18 -6.55
C LEU A 43 -8.01 -3.48 -5.76
N THR A 44 -7.17 -3.46 -4.74
CA THR A 44 -6.91 -4.64 -3.89
C THR A 44 -8.17 -5.10 -3.19
N VAL A 45 -8.94 -4.17 -2.60
CA VAL A 45 -10.22 -4.49 -1.94
C VAL A 45 -11.22 -5.09 -2.93
N VAL A 46 -11.36 -4.48 -4.12
CA VAL A 46 -12.27 -4.99 -5.17
C VAL A 46 -11.86 -6.39 -5.63
N CYS A 47 -10.57 -6.61 -5.88
CA CYS A 47 -10.04 -7.91 -6.32
C CYS A 47 -10.25 -8.99 -5.25
N VAL A 48 -10.00 -8.67 -3.97
CA VAL A 48 -10.23 -9.61 -2.87
C VAL A 48 -11.71 -9.92 -2.74
N TYR A 49 -12.59 -8.91 -2.82
CA TYR A 49 -14.04 -9.09 -2.72
C TYR A 49 -14.60 -9.97 -3.84
N ILE A 50 -14.22 -9.71 -5.09
CA ILE A 50 -14.63 -10.53 -6.24
C ILE A 50 -14.08 -11.95 -6.07
N SER A 51 -12.82 -12.08 -5.65
CA SER A 51 -12.22 -13.39 -5.51
C SER A 51 -12.87 -14.23 -4.41
N ASP A 52 -13.21 -13.62 -3.27
CA ASP A 52 -13.93 -14.28 -2.18
C ASP A 52 -15.29 -14.80 -2.67
N HIS A 53 -16.02 -13.99 -3.45
CA HIS A 53 -17.35 -14.36 -3.91
C HIS A 53 -17.35 -15.45 -5.01
N TYR A 54 -16.34 -15.49 -5.88
CA TYR A 54 -16.32 -16.37 -7.06
C TYR A 54 -15.37 -17.58 -6.96
N LEU A 55 -14.43 -17.61 -6.00
CA LEU A 55 -13.35 -18.61 -5.96
C LEU A 55 -13.33 -19.43 -4.65
N ASP A 56 -14.47 -19.52 -3.97
CA ASP A 56 -14.64 -20.06 -2.61
C ASP A 56 -14.51 -21.60 -2.48
N GLY A 57 -13.55 -22.20 -3.18
CA GLY A 57 -13.28 -23.63 -3.13
C GLY A 57 -11.86 -24.06 -3.48
N ASN A 58 -11.06 -23.16 -4.06
CA ASN A 58 -9.70 -23.49 -4.48
C ASN A 58 -8.65 -22.88 -3.55
N ARG A 59 -8.17 -23.67 -2.58
CA ARG A 59 -7.15 -23.26 -1.59
C ARG A 59 -5.90 -22.67 -2.21
N VAL A 60 -5.43 -23.20 -3.34
CA VAL A 60 -4.23 -22.70 -4.04
C VAL A 60 -4.46 -21.28 -4.53
N GLN A 61 -5.63 -21.01 -5.10
CA GLN A 61 -5.98 -19.71 -5.63
C GLN A 61 -6.19 -18.69 -4.50
N GLN A 62 -6.84 -19.09 -3.40
CA GLN A 62 -6.98 -18.25 -2.20
C GLN A 62 -5.62 -17.83 -1.63
N ILE A 63 -4.62 -18.73 -1.59
CA ILE A 63 -3.26 -18.39 -1.14
C ILE A 63 -2.59 -17.38 -2.10
N ILE A 64 -2.74 -17.54 -3.41
CA ILE A 64 -2.20 -16.61 -4.41
C ILE A 64 -2.85 -15.23 -4.27
N ILE A 65 -4.17 -15.17 -4.07
CA ILE A 65 -4.91 -13.94 -3.84
C ILE A 65 -4.45 -13.27 -2.54
N LEU A 66 -4.26 -14.03 -1.48
CA LEU A 66 -3.78 -13.51 -0.20
C LEU A 66 -2.36 -12.92 -0.34
N LEU A 67 -1.44 -13.62 -1.00
CA LEU A 67 -0.08 -13.15 -1.24
C LEU A 67 -0.05 -11.88 -2.11
N SER A 68 -0.82 -11.87 -3.21
CA SER A 68 -0.92 -10.70 -4.08
C SER A 68 -1.57 -9.50 -3.38
N ALA A 69 -2.58 -9.72 -2.56
CA ALA A 69 -3.22 -8.68 -1.75
C ALA A 69 -2.24 -8.10 -0.70
N MET A 70 -1.47 -8.94 0.00
CA MET A 70 -0.46 -8.46 0.94
C MET A 70 0.62 -7.62 0.26
N PHE A 71 1.08 -8.04 -0.92
CA PHE A 71 2.09 -7.32 -1.68
C PHE A 71 1.59 -5.97 -2.21
N THR A 72 0.41 -5.95 -2.84
CA THR A 72 -0.23 -4.73 -3.36
C THR A 72 -0.58 -3.75 -2.24
N THR A 73 -1.06 -4.24 -1.10
CA THR A 73 -1.29 -3.42 0.09
C THR A 73 0.02 -2.83 0.63
N GLY A 74 1.09 -3.63 0.69
CA GLY A 74 2.42 -3.14 1.08
C GLY A 74 2.96 -2.06 0.14
N LEU A 75 2.77 -2.20 -1.17
CA LEU A 75 3.10 -1.17 -2.15
C LEU A 75 2.28 0.11 -1.96
N ALA A 76 0.97 -0.02 -1.71
CA ALA A 76 0.11 1.12 -1.46
C ALA A 76 0.56 1.88 -0.21
N VAL A 77 0.83 1.17 0.89
CA VAL A 77 1.35 1.74 2.13
C VAL A 77 2.72 2.39 1.92
N ALA A 78 3.59 1.81 1.10
CA ALA A 78 4.88 2.41 0.73
C ALA A 78 4.69 3.77 0.02
N CYS A 79 3.77 3.83 -0.95
CA CYS A 79 3.47 5.05 -1.69
C CYS A 79 2.90 6.15 -0.79
N VAL A 80 1.86 5.86 -0.02
CA VAL A 80 1.24 6.81 0.91
C VAL A 80 2.22 7.19 2.02
N GLY A 81 2.93 6.22 2.60
CA GLY A 81 3.88 6.45 3.67
C GLY A 81 5.05 7.35 3.25
N LYS A 82 5.58 7.14 2.05
CA LYS A 82 6.64 8.02 1.54
C LYS A 82 6.14 9.41 1.21
N GLN A 83 4.93 9.52 0.65
CA GLN A 83 4.28 10.80 0.42
C GLN A 83 4.11 11.58 1.73
N LEU A 84 3.60 10.93 2.76
CA LEU A 84 3.38 11.52 4.08
C LEU A 84 4.70 11.98 4.72
N LEU A 85 5.77 11.18 4.61
CA LEU A 85 7.10 11.55 5.10
C LEU A 85 7.64 12.79 4.39
N TYR A 86 7.48 12.86 3.07
CA TYR A 86 7.87 14.04 2.29
C TYR A 86 7.05 15.28 2.67
N ASP A 87 5.73 15.15 2.83
CA ASP A 87 4.86 16.26 3.22
C ASP A 87 5.15 16.76 4.65
N PHE A 88 5.59 15.87 5.55
CA PHE A 88 6.07 16.21 6.88
C PHE A 88 7.39 16.99 6.83
N GLU A 89 8.37 16.53 6.06
CA GLU A 89 9.66 17.23 5.89
C GLU A 89 9.49 18.63 5.27
N HIS A 90 8.52 18.77 4.36
CA HIS A 90 8.26 20.02 3.63
C HIS A 90 7.21 20.91 4.30
N LYS A 91 6.76 20.57 5.52
CA LYS A 91 5.70 21.29 6.27
C LYS A 91 4.42 21.54 5.45
N LYS A 92 4.13 20.66 4.48
CA LYS A 92 2.94 20.73 3.64
C LYS A 92 1.71 20.21 4.36
N LEU A 93 1.89 19.51 5.49
CA LEU A 93 0.80 19.04 6.32
C LEU A 93 -0.06 20.23 6.82
N PRO A 94 -1.40 20.13 6.76
CA PRO A 94 -2.30 21.23 7.09
C PRO A 94 -2.13 21.72 8.55
N PHE A 95 -1.64 20.87 9.44
CA PHE A 95 -1.38 21.20 10.85
C PHE A 95 -0.04 21.89 11.11
N GLN A 96 0.87 21.94 10.12
CA GLN A 96 2.18 22.60 10.21
C GLN A 96 2.25 23.93 9.45
N ARG A 97 1.24 24.27 8.65
CA ARG A 97 1.04 25.62 8.09
C ARG A 97 0.54 26.55 9.21
N LYS A 98 1.46 26.98 10.07
CA LYS A 98 1.30 28.14 10.95
C LYS A 98 2.25 29.23 10.52
#